data_AF-A0A024G9U6-F1
#
_entry.id   AF-A0A024G9U6-F1
#
_cell.length_a   1.000
_cell.length_b   1.000
_cell.length_c   1.000
_cell.angle_alpha   90.00
_cell.angle_beta   90.00
_cell.angle_gamma   90.00
#
_symmetry.space_group_name_H-M   'P 1'
#
loop_
_entity.id
_entity.type
_entity.pdbx_description
1 polymer ?
#
loop_
_entity_poly.entity_id
_entity_poly.type
_entity_poly.pdbx_seq_one_letter_code
_entity_poly.pdbx_strand_id
1 'polypeptide(L)'
;MRLGIDSRASDESALLLASSASSRSKSNRLRAPSDSDVLEDPISTQSTENITSINVHTALKKLLAFSDNKGSVHMHNARFSQYINPQNRIDPTSQLEKLSEARASISVSCSDAYERLCASLEKAHLDTEKEMRTSYISGKMHEDTFRQTIENLTAKQIRKEQEKKKLLKQLHDQEKAALAAIERRLQAYEASQVERIKERVRKEEEESRKKEEEKAKQIKAQEEIVKVKVDHPPASSKEKERAIKVIRKEPDHVILAQNRLKKLDLQQKNADEILASTDPSMKKLRVELKKQGGACNQISASPSSVQRVVQKISALLQYARISGQKFNDFALNLVASNLIKQARGASDYRACFPIAYVMTMCCVSNTELTDVLLAYFHKLCVFTIPTTIQKQKDQSIVEYKRALGFEEAVGESSDADGLEHVTEYSKRMTMVAAVLAAVMQTRPWEKRSKPKGIQLGDCWAWLARLVNEPPHLMTGPIVLTILEVAGYELCEEYKSQFRKLMALIETQICPNLSKNAKSGAANATGQLETLLSQYKANRERFMEPEGRKLKETKLTERDEERTEDSGSNSNWNRSNRHGGGRGRGYRRY
;
A
#
# COMPACT_ATOMS: atom_id res chain seq x y z
N MET A 1 -54.35 8.33 -40.28
CA MET A 1 -55.19 7.11 -40.11
C MET A 1 -54.87 6.58 -38.71
N ARG A 2 -55.69 6.81 -37.69
CA ARG A 2 -56.80 5.93 -37.22
C ARG A 2 -56.37 4.46 -37.17
N LEU A 3 -56.06 3.84 -36.02
CA LEU A 3 -56.78 3.60 -34.73
C LEU A 3 -57.77 2.43 -34.78
N GLY A 4 -57.63 1.49 -33.83
CA GLY A 4 -58.66 0.52 -33.37
C GLY A 4 -58.17 -0.94 -33.31
N ILE A 5 -58.10 -1.62 -32.14
CA ILE A 5 -59.20 -2.38 -31.46
C ILE A 5 -59.30 -3.81 -32.06
N ASP A 6 -59.39 -4.98 -31.39
CA ASP A 6 -59.49 -5.48 -29.98
C ASP A 6 -59.12 -7.00 -29.98
N SER A 7 -59.12 -7.86 -28.92
CA SER A 7 -58.78 -7.83 -27.47
C SER A 7 -58.86 -9.28 -26.90
N ARG A 8 -58.86 -9.47 -25.55
CA ARG A 8 -58.94 -10.74 -24.75
C ARG A 8 -57.66 -11.62 -24.75
N ALA A 9 -57.12 -12.13 -23.61
CA ALA A 9 -57.67 -12.78 -22.40
C ALA A 9 -58.16 -14.22 -22.67
N SER A 10 -57.82 -15.28 -21.93
CA SER A 10 -57.05 -15.46 -20.68
C SER A 10 -56.31 -16.83 -20.70
N ASP A 11 -55.41 -17.10 -19.75
CA ASP A 11 -55.57 -18.30 -18.89
C ASP A 11 -54.60 -18.33 -17.69
N GLU A 12 -55.10 -18.87 -16.58
CA GLU A 12 -54.41 -19.02 -15.30
C GLU A 12 -53.70 -20.38 -15.19
N SER A 13 -52.64 -20.45 -14.37
CA SER A 13 -52.29 -21.68 -13.65
C SER A 13 -51.35 -21.37 -12.48
N ALA A 14 -51.94 -21.20 -11.30
CA ALA A 14 -51.21 -21.20 -10.03
C ALA A 14 -51.13 -22.64 -9.49
N LEU A 15 -49.96 -23.09 -9.04
CA LEU A 15 -49.83 -24.33 -8.27
C LEU A 15 -48.85 -24.19 -7.08
N LEU A 16 -49.46 -23.79 -5.97
CA LEU A 16 -49.28 -24.26 -4.59
C LEU A 16 -47.89 -24.65 -4.02
N LEU A 17 -47.63 -24.02 -2.87
CA LEU A 17 -46.80 -24.50 -1.76
C LEU A 17 -47.17 -25.92 -1.31
N ALA A 18 -46.18 -26.74 -0.98
CA ALA A 18 -46.33 -27.83 -0.01
C ALA A 18 -45.04 -28.00 0.82
N SER A 19 -45.20 -28.06 2.14
CA SER A 19 -44.14 -28.36 3.11
C SER A 19 -44.18 -29.85 3.47
N SER A 20 -43.04 -30.50 3.66
CA SER A 20 -42.93 -31.56 4.68
C SER A 20 -41.48 -31.91 5.03
N ALA A 21 -41.33 -32.30 6.30
CA ALA A 21 -40.08 -32.46 7.02
C ALA A 21 -39.38 -33.83 6.83
N SER A 22 -38.21 -33.92 7.48
CA SER A 22 -37.65 -35.13 8.09
C SER A 22 -36.77 -36.04 7.22
N SER A 23 -35.47 -36.03 7.53
CA SER A 23 -34.76 -37.28 7.82
C SER A 23 -33.71 -37.05 8.93
N ARG A 24 -33.55 -38.04 9.80
CA ARG A 24 -32.70 -38.01 11.00
C ARG A 24 -31.91 -39.33 11.07
N SER A 25 -30.88 -39.37 11.92
CA SER A 25 -29.99 -40.51 12.24
C SER A 25 -28.77 -40.67 11.30
N LYS A 26 -27.60 -41.13 11.75
CA LYS A 26 -27.24 -41.80 13.03
C LYS A 26 -26.00 -41.19 13.72
N SER A 27 -25.88 -41.49 15.00
CA SER A 27 -24.75 -41.23 15.90
C SER A 27 -23.49 -42.03 15.57
N ASN A 28 -22.32 -41.55 16.03
CA ASN A 28 -21.37 -42.44 16.72
C ASN A 28 -20.50 -41.71 17.76
N ARG A 29 -20.23 -42.38 18.88
CA ARG A 29 -19.42 -41.91 20.03
C ARG A 29 -17.93 -42.20 19.82
N LEU A 30 -17.05 -41.25 20.11
CA LEU A 30 -15.68 -41.47 20.62
C LEU A 30 -15.37 -40.28 21.56
N ARG A 31 -15.47 -40.47 22.89
CA ARG A 31 -14.41 -40.87 23.85
C ARG A 31 -13.50 -39.69 24.23
N ALA A 32 -13.67 -39.20 25.45
CA ALA A 32 -12.82 -38.17 26.06
C ALA A 32 -11.47 -38.76 26.52
N PRO A 33 -10.37 -37.98 26.49
CA PRO A 33 -9.15 -38.27 27.23
C PRO A 33 -9.28 -37.78 28.69
N SER A 34 -8.55 -38.43 29.58
CA SER A 34 -8.59 -38.31 31.04
C SER A 34 -7.58 -37.33 31.61
N ASP A 35 -7.83 -36.86 32.84
CA ASP A 35 -6.82 -36.23 33.70
C ASP A 35 -5.69 -37.21 34.05
N SER A 36 -4.45 -36.85 33.74
CA SER A 36 -3.23 -37.24 34.45
C SER A 36 -2.05 -36.36 34.00
N ASP A 37 -1.06 -36.22 34.87
CA ASP A 37 0.27 -35.63 34.62
C ASP A 37 0.37 -34.09 34.60
N VAL A 38 0.29 -33.49 35.79
CA VAL A 38 1.02 -32.25 36.11
C VAL A 38 2.03 -32.59 37.22
N LEU A 39 3.32 -32.37 36.95
CA LEU A 39 4.37 -32.48 37.96
C LEU A 39 4.36 -31.28 38.90
N GLU A 40 4.40 -31.53 40.21
CA GLU A 40 4.95 -30.61 41.21
C GLU A 40 6.48 -30.58 41.03
N ASP A 41 7.20 -29.46 41.24
CA ASP A 41 7.67 -28.93 42.54
C ASP A 41 8.62 -27.72 42.25
N PRO A 42 9.15 -26.95 43.22
CA PRO A 42 8.53 -26.25 44.35
C PRO A 42 9.03 -24.76 44.42
N ILE A 43 9.30 -24.21 45.63
CA ILE A 43 9.93 -22.90 45.96
C ILE A 43 8.94 -21.70 45.96
N SER A 44 8.84 -20.86 47.01
CA SER A 44 9.34 -20.92 48.39
C SER A 44 8.49 -20.01 49.28
N THR A 45 8.19 -20.47 50.50
CA THR A 45 7.62 -19.64 51.57
C THR A 45 8.72 -19.06 52.45
N GLN A 46 8.78 -17.73 52.53
CA GLN A 46 9.49 -16.96 53.56
C GLN A 46 8.48 -15.93 54.10
N SER A 47 7.91 -16.13 55.30
CA SER A 47 8.51 -15.81 56.60
C SER A 47 8.64 -14.30 56.85
N THR A 48 7.55 -13.69 57.32
CA THR A 48 7.61 -12.49 58.16
C THR A 48 6.83 -12.78 59.43
N GLU A 49 7.56 -13.03 60.52
CA GLU A 49 6.99 -13.42 61.81
C GLU A 49 6.42 -12.24 62.59
N ASN A 50 5.50 -12.62 63.49
CA ASN A 50 4.94 -11.85 64.59
C ASN A 50 5.89 -10.86 65.31
N ILE A 51 5.43 -9.61 65.45
CA ILE A 51 5.72 -8.62 66.51
C ILE A 51 4.58 -7.57 66.38
N THR A 52 3.77 -7.20 67.36
CA THR A 52 3.64 -7.59 68.78
C THR A 52 2.19 -7.34 69.23
N SER A 53 1.41 -8.38 69.50
CA SER A 53 0.22 -8.27 70.36
C SER A 53 0.67 -8.39 71.82
N ILE A 54 1.07 -7.26 72.42
CA ILE A 54 1.39 -7.23 73.85
C ILE A 54 0.12 -7.62 74.61
N ASN A 55 0.16 -8.81 75.22
CA ASN A 55 -0.99 -9.38 75.92
C ASN A 55 -1.21 -8.62 77.24
N VAL A 56 -1.94 -7.50 77.15
CA VAL A 56 -2.21 -6.56 78.27
C VAL A 56 -2.77 -7.29 79.49
N HIS A 57 -3.55 -8.36 79.26
CA HIS A 57 -4.11 -9.19 80.31
C HIS A 57 -3.04 -9.97 81.12
N THR A 58 -1.92 -10.34 80.50
CA THR A 58 -0.78 -10.98 81.17
C THR A 58 0.05 -9.96 81.97
N ALA A 59 0.18 -8.72 81.47
CA ALA A 59 0.83 -7.64 82.20
C ALA A 59 0.03 -7.23 83.46
N LEU A 60 -1.30 -7.14 83.35
CA LEU A 60 -2.20 -6.86 84.48
C LEU A 60 -2.12 -7.91 85.60
N LYS A 61 -2.07 -9.22 85.26
CA LYS A 61 -1.89 -10.28 86.26
C LYS A 61 -0.57 -10.16 87.04
N LYS A 62 0.52 -9.72 86.40
CA LYS A 62 1.80 -9.50 87.08
C LYS A 62 1.80 -8.27 88.01
N LEU A 63 1.03 -7.23 87.69
CA LEU A 63 0.93 -6.03 88.52
C LEU A 63 0.00 -6.22 89.74
N LEU A 64 -1.11 -6.94 89.58
CA LEU A 64 -2.05 -7.21 90.67
C LEU A 64 -1.51 -8.25 91.68
N ALA A 65 -0.67 -9.20 91.25
CA ALA A 65 -0.05 -10.19 92.14
C ALA A 65 0.90 -9.61 93.21
N PHE A 66 1.21 -8.31 93.16
CA PHE A 66 2.08 -7.63 94.12
C PHE A 66 1.36 -6.96 95.30
N SER A 67 0.01 -6.85 95.30
CA SER A 67 -0.72 -6.23 96.43
C SER A 67 -1.05 -7.19 97.58
N ASP A 68 -1.17 -8.49 97.28
CA ASP A 68 -1.82 -9.45 98.17
C ASP A 68 -0.79 -10.31 98.93
N ASN A 69 0.08 -9.67 99.71
CA ASN A 69 0.82 -10.37 100.76
C ASN A 69 1.17 -9.46 101.95
N LYS A 70 0.24 -9.35 102.91
CA LYS A 70 0.55 -8.91 104.28
C LYS A 70 -0.04 -9.87 105.30
N GLY A 71 0.84 -10.75 105.78
CA GLY A 71 0.61 -11.53 107.00
C GLY A 71 0.58 -10.67 108.27
N SER A 72 0.22 -11.33 109.36
CA SER A 72 -0.14 -10.73 110.66
C SER A 72 1.06 -10.42 111.59
N VAL A 73 0.74 -9.77 112.72
CA VAL A 73 1.46 -9.70 114.03
C VAL A 73 2.28 -8.43 114.35
N HIS A 74 2.28 -8.12 115.66
CA HIS A 74 2.59 -6.89 116.39
C HIS A 74 4.08 -6.47 116.54
N MET A 75 4.21 -5.17 116.91
CA MET A 75 5.25 -4.53 117.76
C MET A 75 6.41 -5.36 118.33
N HIS A 76 7.65 -4.90 118.09
CA HIS A 76 8.47 -4.23 119.12
C HIS A 76 9.72 -3.49 118.56
N ASN A 77 10.35 -2.69 119.42
CA ASN A 77 11.60 -1.94 119.20
C ASN A 77 12.77 -2.79 118.67
N ALA A 78 13.62 -2.22 117.81
CA ALA A 78 15.04 -1.92 118.13
C ALA A 78 15.80 -1.27 116.96
N ARG A 79 16.89 -0.56 117.31
CA ARG A 79 17.89 -0.03 116.36
C ARG A 79 18.52 -1.14 115.52
N PHE A 80 18.66 -0.93 114.21
CA PHE A 80 19.90 -1.25 113.50
C PHE A 80 20.18 -0.21 112.41
N SER A 81 21.41 0.28 112.37
CA SER A 81 21.92 1.12 111.29
C SER A 81 22.66 0.23 110.30
N GLN A 82 22.47 0.44 108.99
CA GLN A 82 23.55 0.65 108.00
C GLN A 82 23.08 0.54 106.54
N TYR A 83 23.81 1.27 105.67
CA TYR A 83 23.81 1.28 104.20
C TYR A 83 22.60 1.84 103.43
N ILE A 84 22.92 2.84 102.60
CA ILE A 84 22.06 3.55 101.65
C ILE A 84 22.16 2.85 100.28
N ASN A 85 21.08 2.85 99.49
CA ASN A 85 21.18 2.71 98.03
C ASN A 85 20.26 3.76 97.33
N PRO A 86 20.79 4.79 96.63
CA PRO A 86 20.02 5.99 96.30
C PRO A 86 19.59 6.06 94.83
N GLN A 87 18.80 5.09 94.33
CA GLN A 87 18.48 5.03 92.89
C GLN A 87 17.02 4.67 92.51
N ASN A 88 16.07 4.66 93.45
CA ASN A 88 14.65 4.42 93.14
C ASN A 88 13.70 5.32 93.95
N ARG A 89 13.66 6.61 93.61
CA ARG A 89 12.46 7.44 93.84
C ARG A 89 11.68 7.50 92.54
N ILE A 90 10.76 6.56 92.35
CA ILE A 90 9.73 6.66 91.32
C ILE A 90 8.77 7.77 91.77
N ASP A 91 8.48 8.73 90.89
CA ASP A 91 7.53 9.79 91.19
C ASP A 91 6.10 9.20 91.21
N PRO A 92 5.40 9.22 92.36
CA PRO A 92 4.06 8.65 92.46
C PRO A 92 3.03 9.39 91.59
N THR A 93 3.28 10.65 91.21
CA THR A 93 2.38 11.43 90.35
C THR A 93 2.38 10.89 88.92
N SER A 94 3.57 10.65 88.33
CA SER A 94 3.69 10.08 86.98
C SER A 94 3.18 8.64 86.88
N GLN A 95 3.24 7.86 87.97
CA GLN A 95 2.56 6.56 88.02
C GLN A 95 1.03 6.71 88.05
N LEU A 96 0.51 7.68 88.80
CA LEU A 96 -0.93 7.93 88.88
C LEU A 96 -1.50 8.41 87.53
N GLU A 97 -0.80 9.29 86.82
CA GLU A 97 -1.17 9.74 85.47
C GLU A 97 -1.26 8.57 84.51
N LYS A 98 -0.23 7.73 84.39
CA LYS A 98 -0.23 6.55 83.51
C LYS A 98 -1.33 5.54 83.86
N LEU A 99 -1.66 5.39 85.15
CA LEU A 99 -2.78 4.56 85.59
C LEU A 99 -4.14 5.19 85.24
N SER A 100 -4.25 6.51 85.26
CA SER A 100 -5.46 7.24 84.84
C SER A 100 -5.67 7.18 83.33
N GLU A 101 -4.61 7.35 82.53
CA GLU A 101 -4.62 7.18 81.07
C GLU A 101 -4.98 5.74 80.67
N ALA A 102 -4.38 4.75 81.33
CA ALA A 102 -4.73 3.34 81.11
C ALA A 102 -6.20 3.05 81.44
N ARG A 103 -6.73 3.59 82.55
CA ARG A 103 -8.15 3.47 82.91
C ARG A 103 -9.08 4.16 81.91
N ALA A 104 -8.73 5.35 81.45
CA ALA A 104 -9.48 6.08 80.44
C ALA A 104 -9.50 5.33 79.09
N SER A 105 -8.33 4.84 78.65
CA SER A 105 -8.21 4.03 77.44
C SER A 105 -9.06 2.75 77.51
N ILE A 106 -9.02 2.03 78.64
CA ILE A 106 -9.84 0.83 78.87
C ILE A 106 -11.33 1.19 78.88
N SER A 107 -11.71 2.28 79.55
CA SER A 107 -13.11 2.74 79.61
C SER A 107 -13.67 3.14 78.25
N VAL A 108 -12.84 3.62 77.33
CA VAL A 108 -13.25 3.90 75.95
C VAL A 108 -13.28 2.61 75.12
N SER A 109 -12.24 1.76 75.19
CA SER A 109 -12.17 0.53 74.40
C SER A 109 -13.20 -0.53 74.80
N CYS A 110 -13.64 -0.53 76.06
CA CYS A 110 -14.68 -1.42 76.59
C CYS A 110 -16.06 -0.75 76.64
N SER A 111 -16.26 0.37 75.93
CA SER A 111 -17.57 0.98 75.79
C SER A 111 -18.37 0.28 74.68
N ASP A 112 -19.64 -0.04 74.95
CA ASP A 112 -20.64 -0.45 73.95
C ASP A 112 -20.58 0.36 72.64
N ALA A 113 -20.32 1.68 72.74
CA ALA A 113 -20.24 2.56 71.58
C ALA A 113 -19.01 2.29 70.71
N TYR A 114 -17.87 1.95 71.34
CA TYR A 114 -16.63 1.61 70.66
C TYR A 114 -16.70 0.22 70.02
N GLU A 115 -17.28 -0.77 70.72
CA GLU A 115 -17.50 -2.12 70.16
C GLU A 115 -18.45 -2.07 68.95
N ARG A 116 -19.55 -1.31 69.04
CA ARG A 116 -20.47 -1.10 67.90
C ARG A 116 -19.81 -0.39 66.73
N LEU A 117 -18.90 0.57 66.99
CA LEU A 117 -18.12 1.23 65.95
C LEU A 117 -17.18 0.24 65.25
N CYS A 118 -16.45 -0.58 66.02
CA CYS A 118 -15.55 -1.60 65.47
C CYS A 118 -16.32 -2.62 64.62
N ALA A 119 -17.42 -3.18 65.13
CA ALA A 119 -18.26 -4.12 64.39
C ALA A 119 -18.88 -3.50 63.12
N SER A 120 -19.22 -2.22 63.14
CA SER A 120 -19.71 -1.48 61.97
C SER A 120 -18.61 -1.30 60.91
N LEU A 121 -17.39 -0.95 61.34
CA LEU A 121 -16.22 -0.84 60.46
C LEU A 121 -15.82 -2.18 59.86
N GLU A 122 -15.74 -3.25 60.66
CA GLU A 122 -15.46 -4.61 60.18
C GLU A 122 -16.50 -5.06 59.14
N LYS A 123 -17.79 -4.78 59.38
CA LYS A 123 -18.85 -5.07 58.40
C LYS A 123 -18.67 -4.27 57.12
N ALA A 124 -18.37 -2.97 57.20
CA ALA A 124 -18.12 -2.13 56.03
C ALA A 124 -16.88 -2.60 55.23
N HIS A 125 -15.82 -3.06 55.91
CA HIS A 125 -14.67 -3.68 55.27
C HIS A 125 -15.04 -5.00 54.56
N LEU A 126 -15.82 -5.88 55.20
CA LEU A 126 -16.26 -7.13 54.59
C LEU A 126 -17.21 -6.91 53.40
N ASP A 127 -18.07 -5.90 53.45
CA ASP A 127 -19.01 -5.60 52.36
C ASP A 127 -18.28 -4.94 51.17
N THR A 128 -17.35 -4.02 51.42
CA THR A 128 -16.48 -3.45 50.35
C THR A 128 -15.54 -4.49 49.72
N GLU A 129 -15.01 -5.46 50.49
CA GLU A 129 -14.27 -6.59 49.93
C GLU A 129 -15.14 -7.46 49.01
N LYS A 130 -16.39 -7.74 49.38
CA LYS A 130 -17.31 -8.50 48.52
C LYS A 130 -17.60 -7.75 47.22
N GLU A 131 -17.85 -6.44 47.29
CA GLU A 131 -18.09 -5.60 46.11
C GLU A 131 -16.87 -5.55 45.17
N MET A 132 -15.65 -5.43 45.71
CA MET A 132 -14.44 -5.53 44.88
C MET A 132 -14.27 -6.91 44.25
N ARG A 133 -14.56 -8.00 44.98
CA ARG A 133 -14.50 -9.37 44.44
C ARG A 133 -15.54 -9.60 43.34
N THR A 134 -16.78 -9.15 43.50
CA THR A 134 -17.83 -9.29 42.47
C THR A 134 -17.54 -8.42 41.24
N SER A 135 -17.07 -7.20 41.44
CA SER A 135 -16.62 -6.32 40.35
C SER A 135 -15.47 -6.94 39.54
N TYR A 136 -14.46 -7.50 40.23
CA TYR A 136 -13.33 -8.19 39.59
C TYR A 136 -13.76 -9.44 38.78
N ILE A 137 -14.65 -10.27 39.34
CA ILE A 137 -15.19 -11.45 38.64
C ILE A 137 -15.98 -11.03 37.40
N SER A 138 -16.81 -9.99 37.52
CA SER A 138 -17.58 -9.44 36.38
C SER A 138 -16.66 -8.89 35.28
N GLY A 139 -15.64 -8.10 35.66
CA GLY A 139 -14.63 -7.58 34.73
C GLY A 139 -13.90 -8.69 33.98
N LYS A 140 -13.48 -9.74 34.68
CA LYS A 140 -12.82 -10.90 34.07
C LYS A 140 -13.73 -11.67 33.12
N MET A 141 -15.00 -11.89 33.47
CA MET A 141 -16.00 -12.50 32.58
C MET A 141 -16.20 -11.68 31.29
N HIS A 142 -16.21 -10.35 31.39
CA HIS A 142 -16.28 -9.47 30.22
C HIS A 142 -14.99 -9.51 29.37
N GLU A 143 -13.81 -9.61 29.98
CA GLU A 143 -12.55 -9.76 29.26
C GLU A 143 -12.48 -11.11 28.51
N ASP A 144 -12.86 -12.21 29.16
CA ASP A 144 -12.85 -13.56 28.57
C ASP A 144 -13.85 -13.68 27.41
N THR A 145 -15.06 -13.11 27.55
CA THR A 145 -16.06 -13.08 26.46
C THR A 145 -15.65 -12.18 25.29
N PHE A 146 -14.99 -11.04 25.56
CA PHE A 146 -14.39 -10.21 24.51
C PHE A 146 -13.27 -10.95 23.76
N ARG A 147 -12.36 -11.59 24.50
CA ARG A 147 -11.26 -12.40 23.94
C ARG A 147 -11.77 -13.51 23.03
N GLN A 148 -12.75 -14.28 23.49
CA GLN A 148 -13.39 -15.34 22.71
C GLN A 148 -14.10 -14.80 21.45
N THR A 149 -14.63 -13.57 21.50
CA THR A 149 -15.23 -12.92 20.32
C THR A 149 -14.17 -12.57 19.27
N ILE A 150 -13.01 -12.04 19.69
CA ILE A 150 -11.89 -11.72 18.80
C ILE A 150 -11.29 -12.99 18.16
N GLU A 151 -11.14 -14.07 18.93
CA GLU A 151 -10.67 -15.37 18.42
C GLU A 151 -11.64 -15.95 17.37
N ASN A 152 -12.95 -15.87 17.60
CA ASN A 152 -13.95 -16.32 16.63
C ASN A 152 -13.95 -15.49 15.33
N LEU A 153 -13.75 -14.16 15.43
CA LEU A 153 -13.66 -13.28 14.27
C LEU A 153 -12.40 -13.55 13.45
N THR A 154 -11.24 -13.66 14.10
CA THR A 154 -9.96 -13.96 13.42
C THR A 154 -9.99 -15.34 12.75
N ALA A 155 -10.51 -16.37 13.42
CA ALA A 155 -10.70 -17.70 12.83
C ALA A 155 -11.63 -17.66 11.60
N LYS A 156 -12.69 -16.84 11.62
CA LYS A 156 -13.60 -16.66 10.47
C LYS A 156 -12.93 -15.94 9.30
N GLN A 157 -12.01 -15.00 9.55
CA GLN A 157 -11.19 -14.36 8.51
C GLN A 157 -10.19 -15.34 7.88
N ILE A 158 -9.46 -16.10 8.70
CA ILE A 158 -8.51 -17.12 8.22
C ILE A 158 -9.21 -18.15 7.32
N ARG A 159 -10.41 -18.62 7.68
CA ARG A 159 -11.20 -19.54 6.84
C ARG A 159 -11.53 -18.94 5.47
N LYS A 160 -11.99 -17.68 5.41
CA LYS A 160 -12.28 -16.99 4.14
C LYS A 160 -11.04 -16.83 3.27
N GLU A 161 -9.88 -16.54 3.86
CA GLU A 161 -8.62 -16.44 3.12
C GLU A 161 -8.16 -17.80 2.58
N GLN A 162 -8.31 -18.87 3.37
CA GLN A 162 -8.02 -20.24 2.91
C GLN A 162 -8.95 -20.68 1.77
N GLU A 163 -10.24 -20.36 1.83
CA GLU A 163 -11.20 -20.60 0.75
C GLU A 163 -10.82 -19.82 -0.51
N LYS A 164 -10.52 -18.53 -0.39
CA LYS A 164 -10.05 -17.69 -1.51
C LYS A 164 -8.75 -18.22 -2.13
N LYS A 165 -7.81 -18.70 -1.31
CA LYS A 165 -6.54 -19.30 -1.78
C LYS A 165 -6.76 -20.64 -2.50
N LYS A 166 -7.71 -21.46 -2.05
CA LYS A 166 -8.13 -22.69 -2.76
C LYS A 166 -8.78 -22.36 -4.10
N LEU A 167 -9.68 -21.37 -4.15
CA LEU A 167 -10.36 -20.94 -5.38
C LEU A 167 -9.36 -20.39 -6.42
N LEU A 168 -8.41 -19.56 -5.98
CA LEU A 168 -7.32 -19.05 -6.82
C LEU A 168 -6.46 -20.18 -7.41
N LYS A 169 -6.14 -21.21 -6.60
CA LYS A 169 -5.38 -22.36 -7.10
C LYS A 169 -6.17 -23.16 -8.14
N GLN A 170 -7.46 -23.40 -7.90
CA GLN A 170 -8.34 -24.07 -8.87
C GLN A 170 -8.46 -23.31 -10.19
N LEU A 171 -8.59 -21.98 -10.15
CA LEU A 171 -8.59 -21.14 -11.36
C LEU A 171 -7.26 -21.24 -12.12
N HIS A 172 -6.13 -21.16 -11.42
CA HIS A 172 -4.81 -21.27 -12.05
C HIS A 172 -4.59 -22.66 -12.72
N ASP A 173 -5.01 -23.74 -12.05
CA ASP A 173 -4.93 -25.09 -12.61
C ASP A 173 -5.85 -25.26 -13.84
N GLN A 174 -7.03 -24.61 -13.85
CA GLN A 174 -7.93 -24.55 -15.01
C GLN A 174 -7.34 -23.76 -16.18
N GLU A 175 -6.78 -22.57 -15.93
CA GLU A 175 -6.11 -21.75 -16.95
C GLU A 175 -4.93 -22.51 -17.58
N LYS A 176 -4.11 -23.17 -16.76
CA LYS A 176 -2.98 -23.98 -17.22
C LYS A 176 -3.43 -25.16 -18.10
N ALA A 177 -4.52 -25.84 -17.73
CA ALA A 177 -5.10 -26.92 -18.53
C ALA A 177 -5.67 -26.40 -19.86
N ALA A 178 -6.34 -25.23 -19.86
CA ALA A 178 -6.87 -24.60 -21.06
C ALA A 178 -5.76 -24.16 -22.03
N LEU A 179 -4.68 -23.56 -21.53
CA LEU A 179 -3.50 -23.19 -22.32
C LEU A 179 -2.86 -24.42 -22.98
N ALA A 180 -2.64 -25.50 -22.23
CA ALA A 180 -2.10 -26.75 -22.78
C ALA A 180 -3.00 -27.38 -23.85
N ALA A 181 -4.33 -27.26 -23.73
CA ALA A 181 -5.27 -27.71 -24.75
C ALA A 181 -5.24 -26.85 -26.03
N ILE A 182 -5.09 -25.53 -25.88
CA ILE A 182 -4.93 -24.59 -27.01
C ILE A 182 -3.59 -24.86 -27.73
N GLU A 183 -2.51 -25.07 -26.99
CA GLU A 183 -1.18 -25.33 -27.55
C GLU A 183 -1.14 -26.62 -28.37
N ARG A 184 -1.74 -27.72 -27.88
CA ARG A 184 -1.89 -28.96 -28.66
C ARG A 184 -2.71 -28.77 -29.94
N ARG A 185 -3.76 -27.94 -29.90
CA ARG A 185 -4.57 -27.61 -31.09
C ARG A 185 -3.78 -26.79 -32.10
N LEU A 186 -2.95 -25.85 -31.65
CA LEU A 186 -2.04 -25.08 -32.50
C LEU A 186 -0.99 -25.99 -33.17
N GLN A 187 -0.33 -26.85 -32.40
CA GLN A 187 0.65 -27.81 -32.95
C GLN A 187 0.03 -28.75 -33.99
N ALA A 188 -1.18 -29.27 -33.73
CA ALA A 188 -1.91 -30.09 -34.70
C ALA A 188 -2.29 -29.31 -35.97
N TYR A 189 -2.69 -28.04 -35.84
CA TYR A 189 -2.99 -27.17 -36.97
C TYR A 189 -1.73 -26.86 -37.79
N GLU A 190 -0.62 -26.49 -37.14
CA GLU A 190 0.66 -26.20 -37.78
C GLU A 190 1.19 -27.43 -38.54
N ALA A 191 1.15 -28.62 -37.93
CA ALA A 191 1.48 -29.88 -38.63
C ALA A 191 0.61 -30.11 -39.87
N SER A 192 -0.70 -29.87 -39.78
CA SER A 192 -1.62 -30.01 -40.92
C SER A 192 -1.33 -29.00 -42.05
N GLN A 193 -0.89 -27.78 -41.72
CA GLN A 193 -0.51 -26.79 -42.73
C GLN A 193 0.83 -27.15 -43.39
N VAL A 194 1.81 -27.64 -42.62
CA VAL A 194 3.10 -28.09 -43.15
C VAL A 194 2.92 -29.24 -44.16
N GLU A 195 2.09 -30.24 -43.85
CA GLU A 195 1.79 -31.31 -44.82
C GLU A 195 1.03 -30.80 -46.05
N ARG A 196 0.04 -29.89 -45.88
CA ARG A 196 -0.68 -29.25 -47.01
C ARG A 196 0.20 -28.33 -47.87
N ILE A 197 1.34 -27.86 -47.35
CA ILE A 197 2.35 -27.12 -48.10
C ILE A 197 3.28 -28.09 -48.82
N LYS A 198 3.81 -29.12 -48.14
CA LYS A 198 4.64 -30.17 -48.77
C LYS A 198 3.92 -30.87 -49.92
N GLU A 199 2.64 -31.17 -49.78
CA GLU A 199 1.85 -31.81 -50.83
C GLU A 199 1.61 -30.88 -52.03
N ARG A 200 1.44 -29.56 -51.79
CA ARG A 200 1.37 -28.56 -52.87
C ARG A 200 2.71 -28.41 -53.60
N VAL A 201 3.81 -28.28 -52.87
CA VAL A 201 5.16 -28.20 -53.44
C VAL A 201 5.45 -29.45 -54.29
N ARG A 202 5.15 -30.67 -53.79
CA ARG A 202 5.30 -31.90 -54.59
C ARG A 202 4.46 -31.88 -55.87
N LYS A 203 3.22 -31.41 -55.82
CA LYS A 203 2.34 -31.31 -57.00
C LYS A 203 2.83 -30.24 -58.00
N GLU A 204 3.37 -29.12 -57.51
CA GLU A 204 3.98 -28.07 -58.33
C GLU A 204 5.32 -28.52 -58.94
N GLU A 205 6.15 -29.29 -58.22
CA GLU A 205 7.37 -29.94 -58.73
C GLU A 205 7.06 -31.00 -59.80
N GLU A 206 6.00 -31.78 -59.60
CA GLU A 206 5.57 -32.80 -60.57
C GLU A 206 4.92 -32.18 -61.83
N GLU A 207 4.11 -31.11 -61.68
CA GLU A 207 3.59 -30.34 -62.81
C GLU A 207 4.70 -29.61 -63.57
N SER A 208 5.65 -28.99 -62.88
CA SER A 208 6.75 -28.26 -63.53
C SER A 208 7.67 -29.20 -64.30
N ARG A 209 8.01 -30.39 -63.76
CA ARG A 209 8.70 -31.45 -64.53
C ARG A 209 7.92 -31.88 -65.77
N LYS A 210 6.60 -32.10 -65.66
CA LYS A 210 5.76 -32.47 -66.82
C LYS A 210 5.72 -31.35 -67.86
N LYS A 211 5.59 -30.10 -67.44
CA LYS A 211 5.62 -28.91 -68.31
C LYS A 211 7.00 -28.65 -68.92
N GLU A 212 8.10 -29.00 -68.24
CA GLU A 212 9.45 -28.96 -68.81
C GLU A 212 9.66 -30.07 -69.83
N GLU A 213 9.19 -31.29 -69.60
CA GLU A 213 9.21 -32.34 -70.62
C GLU A 213 8.35 -31.99 -71.84
N GLU A 214 7.16 -31.42 -71.65
CA GLU A 214 6.30 -30.96 -72.74
C GLU A 214 6.96 -29.83 -73.53
N LYS A 215 7.55 -28.84 -72.85
CA LYS A 215 8.32 -27.77 -73.50
C LYS A 215 9.56 -28.29 -74.21
N ALA A 216 10.28 -29.27 -73.65
CA ALA A 216 11.42 -29.89 -74.31
C ALA A 216 11.02 -30.70 -75.56
N LYS A 217 9.83 -31.31 -75.55
CA LYS A 217 9.23 -31.97 -76.73
C LYS A 217 8.75 -30.93 -77.76
N GLN A 218 8.16 -29.81 -77.34
CA GLN A 218 7.73 -28.72 -78.22
C GLN A 218 8.90 -27.95 -78.84
N ILE A 219 9.97 -27.66 -78.09
CA ILE A 219 11.19 -27.01 -78.60
C ILE A 219 11.83 -27.88 -79.70
N LYS A 220 11.96 -29.20 -79.47
CA LYS A 220 12.45 -30.13 -80.50
C LYS A 220 11.55 -30.24 -81.73
N ALA A 221 10.25 -29.97 -81.59
CA ALA A 221 9.30 -29.90 -82.71
C ALA A 221 9.27 -28.51 -83.40
N GLN A 222 9.76 -27.45 -82.73
CA GLN A 222 9.87 -26.10 -83.29
C GLN A 222 11.25 -25.81 -83.91
N GLU A 223 12.30 -26.52 -83.53
CA GLU A 223 13.61 -26.45 -84.21
C GLU A 223 13.58 -26.95 -85.67
N GLU A 224 12.53 -27.70 -86.06
CA GLU A 224 12.30 -28.12 -87.44
C GLU A 224 11.48 -27.12 -88.29
N ILE A 225 10.89 -26.08 -87.68
CA ILE A 225 9.98 -25.14 -88.36
C ILE A 225 10.45 -23.68 -88.23
N VAL A 226 11.11 -23.25 -89.32
CA VAL A 226 11.14 -21.87 -89.84
C VAL A 226 12.10 -20.86 -89.15
N LYS A 227 13.27 -20.70 -89.80
CA LYS A 227 14.00 -19.43 -89.91
C LYS A 227 13.09 -18.30 -90.43
N VAL A 228 13.36 -17.05 -90.04
CA VAL A 228 13.13 -15.74 -90.76
C VAL A 228 12.30 -14.67 -90.01
N LYS A 229 12.94 -13.50 -89.75
CA LYS A 229 12.42 -12.13 -89.42
C LYS A 229 11.68 -11.95 -88.05
N VAL A 230 12.03 -11.00 -87.16
CA VAL A 230 12.03 -9.50 -87.22
C VAL A 230 10.57 -8.98 -87.27
N ASP A 231 10.02 -8.13 -86.38
CA ASP A 231 10.58 -6.97 -85.63
C ASP A 231 9.78 -6.52 -84.36
N HIS A 232 10.47 -5.88 -83.39
CA HIS A 232 10.07 -4.78 -82.45
C HIS A 232 8.82 -4.87 -81.48
N PRO A 233 8.63 -3.96 -80.46
CA PRO A 233 8.55 -4.35 -79.03
C PRO A 233 7.26 -3.91 -78.28
N PRO A 234 7.19 -4.06 -76.93
CA PRO A 234 7.04 -2.82 -76.14
C PRO A 234 7.73 -2.75 -74.74
N ALA A 235 8.15 -1.53 -74.41
CA ALA A 235 8.17 -0.86 -73.08
C ALA A 235 8.57 -1.65 -71.81
N SER A 236 9.80 -1.42 -71.30
CA SER A 236 10.18 -1.76 -69.93
C SER A 236 9.80 -0.67 -68.91
N SER A 237 9.02 -1.02 -67.90
CA SER A 237 8.62 -0.16 -66.78
C SER A 237 9.73 0.06 -65.73
N LYS A 238 10.74 0.86 -66.08
CA LYS A 238 11.81 1.29 -65.14
C LYS A 238 11.35 2.41 -64.20
N GLU A 239 10.41 2.11 -63.31
CA GLU A 239 9.94 3.08 -62.30
C GLU A 239 9.68 2.50 -60.89
N LYS A 240 10.14 1.28 -60.61
CA LYS A 240 10.02 0.65 -59.27
C LYS A 240 11.34 0.32 -58.57
N GLU A 241 12.49 0.76 -59.11
CA GLU A 241 13.80 0.65 -58.46
C GLU A 241 14.47 2.01 -58.24
N ARG A 242 13.81 2.86 -57.45
CA ARG A 242 14.49 3.85 -56.61
C ARG A 242 14.15 3.59 -55.16
N ALA A 243 14.66 2.47 -54.65
CA ALA A 243 14.67 2.17 -53.23
C ALA A 243 15.53 3.24 -52.53
N ILE A 244 14.87 4.27 -52.01
CA ILE A 244 15.54 5.36 -51.31
C ILE A 244 16.17 4.76 -50.05
N LYS A 245 17.51 4.71 -50.00
CA LYS A 245 18.26 4.60 -48.74
C LYS A 245 18.04 5.88 -47.94
N VAL A 246 16.85 6.04 -47.37
CA VAL A 246 16.56 7.06 -46.37
C VAL A 246 17.44 6.70 -45.18
N ILE A 247 18.48 7.50 -44.96
CA ILE A 247 19.16 7.54 -43.66
C ILE A 247 18.07 7.94 -42.67
N ARG A 248 17.55 6.97 -41.91
CA ARG A 248 16.53 7.20 -40.89
C ARG A 248 17.14 8.09 -39.81
N LYS A 249 16.91 9.40 -39.92
CA LYS A 249 17.20 10.32 -38.81
C LYS A 249 16.36 9.87 -37.62
N GLU A 250 17.01 9.74 -36.48
CA GLU A 250 16.34 9.41 -35.23
C GLU A 250 15.33 10.52 -34.86
N PRO A 251 14.11 10.20 -34.39
CA PRO A 251 13.09 11.22 -34.16
C PRO A 251 13.50 12.23 -33.07
N ASP A 252 13.18 13.50 -33.27
CA ASP A 252 13.58 14.59 -32.37
C ASP A 252 13.21 14.36 -30.89
N HIS A 253 12.08 13.69 -30.62
CA HIS A 253 11.65 13.37 -29.25
C HIS A 253 12.53 12.32 -28.58
N VAL A 254 13.11 11.39 -29.35
CA VAL A 254 14.06 10.38 -28.85
C VAL A 254 15.39 11.04 -28.55
N ILE A 255 15.91 11.87 -29.46
CA ILE A 255 17.15 12.64 -29.25
C ILE A 255 17.04 13.54 -28.01
N LEU A 256 15.90 14.24 -27.85
CA LEU A 256 15.64 15.07 -26.67
C LEU A 256 15.63 14.25 -25.37
N ALA A 257 14.99 13.09 -25.37
CA ALA A 257 14.94 12.22 -24.21
C ALA A 257 16.31 11.60 -23.86
N GLN A 258 17.10 11.19 -24.86
CA GLN A 258 18.48 10.74 -24.66
C GLN A 258 19.38 11.84 -24.08
N ASN A 259 19.23 13.09 -24.54
CA ASN A 259 19.98 14.22 -24.02
C ASN A 259 19.62 14.51 -22.55
N ARG A 260 18.34 14.38 -22.18
CA ARG A 260 17.88 14.43 -20.78
C ARG A 260 18.50 13.33 -19.92
N LEU A 261 18.53 12.09 -20.40
CA LEU A 261 19.16 10.97 -19.69
C LEU A 261 20.67 11.20 -19.48
N LYS A 262 21.41 11.59 -20.52
CA LYS A 262 22.85 11.93 -20.43
C LYS A 262 23.11 13.06 -19.41
N LYS A 263 22.27 14.08 -19.38
CA LYS A 263 22.36 15.18 -18.40
C LYS A 263 22.08 14.71 -16.97
N LEU A 264 21.08 13.84 -16.79
CA LEU A 264 20.76 13.25 -15.48
C LEU A 264 21.91 12.39 -14.95
N ASP A 265 22.54 11.55 -15.78
CA ASP A 265 23.66 10.72 -15.35
C ASP A 265 24.89 11.56 -14.94
N LEU A 266 25.12 12.72 -15.59
CA LEU A 266 26.13 13.69 -15.16
C LEU A 266 25.75 14.36 -13.82
N GLN A 267 24.50 14.78 -13.65
CA GLN A 267 24.00 15.33 -12.38
C GLN A 267 24.05 14.32 -11.24
N GLN A 268 23.84 13.03 -11.50
CA GLN A 268 23.95 11.95 -10.53
C GLN A 268 25.42 11.78 -10.07
N LYS A 269 26.38 11.74 -11.00
CA LYS A 269 27.82 11.72 -10.66
C LYS A 269 28.24 12.92 -9.80
N ASN A 270 27.83 14.13 -10.20
CA ASN A 270 28.11 15.36 -9.43
C ASN A 270 27.44 15.32 -8.04
N ALA A 271 26.27 14.69 -7.92
CA ALA A 271 25.61 14.50 -6.65
C ALA A 271 26.37 13.51 -5.76
N ASP A 272 26.91 12.42 -6.32
CA ASP A 272 27.71 11.44 -5.60
C ASP A 272 29.03 12.02 -5.09
N GLU A 273 29.69 12.91 -5.85
CA GLU A 273 30.83 13.71 -5.34
C GLU A 273 30.44 14.54 -4.11
N ILE A 274 29.26 15.18 -4.15
CA ILE A 274 28.72 15.96 -3.02
C ILE A 274 28.35 15.05 -1.85
N LEU A 275 27.91 13.81 -2.09
CA LEU A 275 27.66 12.81 -1.04
C LEU A 275 28.95 12.31 -0.39
N ALA A 276 30.00 12.07 -1.18
CA ALA A 276 31.31 11.58 -0.74
C ALA A 276 32.16 12.66 -0.04
N SER A 277 31.96 13.93 -0.37
CA SER A 277 32.73 15.05 0.21
C SER A 277 32.74 15.06 1.74
N THR A 278 33.94 15.22 2.30
CA THR A 278 34.22 15.25 3.74
C THR A 278 34.22 16.67 4.34
N ASP A 279 34.18 17.72 3.51
CA ASP A 279 34.16 19.12 3.97
C ASP A 279 32.98 19.38 4.92
N PRO A 280 33.21 19.88 6.14
CA PRO A 280 32.17 20.26 7.09
C PRO A 280 31.10 21.19 6.51
N SER A 281 31.46 22.12 5.61
CA SER A 281 30.55 23.09 5.00
C SER A 281 29.61 22.40 4.00
N MET A 282 30.18 21.64 3.07
CA MET A 282 29.42 20.77 2.15
C MET A 282 28.51 19.80 2.92
N LYS A 283 29.02 19.16 3.98
CA LYS A 283 28.29 18.21 4.83
C LYS A 283 27.08 18.87 5.51
N LYS A 284 27.25 20.08 6.07
CA LYS A 284 26.16 20.84 6.73
C LYS A 284 25.05 21.17 5.73
N LEU A 285 25.39 21.73 4.57
CA LEU A 285 24.43 22.05 3.51
C LEU A 285 23.73 20.80 2.98
N ARG A 286 24.47 19.71 2.73
CA ARG A 286 23.95 18.40 2.30
C ARG A 286 22.93 17.83 3.28
N VAL A 287 23.19 17.90 4.58
CA VAL A 287 22.27 17.40 5.63
C VAL A 287 20.99 18.23 5.68
N GLU A 288 21.09 19.56 5.62
CA GLU A 288 19.89 20.41 5.65
C GLU A 288 19.05 20.25 4.38
N LEU A 289 19.67 20.18 3.19
CA LEU A 289 18.96 19.89 1.93
C LEU A 289 18.26 18.51 1.97
N LYS A 290 18.92 17.46 2.49
CA LYS A 290 18.30 16.13 2.67
C LYS A 290 17.10 16.18 3.63
N LYS A 291 17.23 16.88 4.75
CA LYS A 291 16.18 17.06 5.76
C LYS A 291 14.96 17.80 5.18
N GLN A 292 15.18 18.92 4.49
CA GLN A 292 14.11 19.66 3.82
C GLN A 292 13.48 18.84 2.68
N GLY A 293 14.30 18.09 1.93
CA GLY A 293 13.86 17.21 0.84
C GLY A 293 12.91 16.09 1.28
N GLY A 294 12.89 15.75 2.58
CA GLY A 294 11.90 14.87 3.18
C GLY A 294 10.46 15.37 3.11
N ALA A 295 10.23 16.65 2.76
CA ALA A 295 8.90 17.20 2.48
C ALA A 295 8.16 16.43 1.38
N CYS A 296 8.88 15.82 0.42
CA CYS A 296 8.28 15.00 -0.64
C CYS A 296 7.51 13.77 -0.10
N ASN A 297 7.80 13.32 1.13
CA ASN A 297 7.11 12.20 1.76
C ASN A 297 5.83 12.63 2.52
N GLN A 298 5.48 13.92 2.48
CA GLN A 298 4.31 14.49 3.16
C GLN A 298 3.14 14.75 2.21
N ILE A 299 3.20 14.23 0.98
CA ILE A 299 2.17 14.40 -0.05
C ILE A 299 0.94 13.59 0.35
N SER A 300 -0.22 14.24 0.42
CA SER A 300 -1.52 13.61 0.62
C SER A 300 -2.57 14.25 -0.29
N ALA A 301 -3.76 13.64 -0.37
CA ALA A 301 -4.83 14.04 -1.30
C ALA A 301 -5.55 15.37 -0.96
N SER A 302 -5.06 16.15 0.00
CA SER A 302 -5.66 17.44 0.38
C SER A 302 -4.92 18.65 -0.24
N PRO A 303 -5.63 19.68 -0.76
CA PRO A 303 -5.03 20.88 -1.33
C PRO A 303 -4.04 21.57 -0.38
N SER A 304 -4.40 21.73 0.89
CA SER A 304 -3.55 22.33 1.93
C SER A 304 -2.26 21.55 2.22
N SER A 305 -2.25 20.23 1.99
CA SER A 305 -1.04 19.42 2.10
C SER A 305 -0.12 19.64 0.90
N VAL A 306 -0.67 19.54 -0.32
CA VAL A 306 0.03 19.82 -1.58
C VAL A 306 0.66 21.21 -1.57
N GLN A 307 -0.09 22.25 -1.17
CA GLN A 307 0.43 23.62 -1.10
C GLN A 307 1.63 23.74 -0.15
N ARG A 308 1.54 23.12 1.03
CA ARG A 308 2.62 23.09 2.03
C ARG A 308 3.87 22.36 1.53
N VAL A 309 3.72 21.26 0.79
CA VAL A 309 4.84 20.54 0.18
C VAL A 309 5.50 21.37 -0.91
N VAL A 310 4.71 21.99 -1.80
CA VAL A 310 5.23 22.86 -2.88
C VAL A 310 5.99 24.06 -2.31
N GLN A 311 5.50 24.70 -1.25
CA GLN A 311 6.20 25.80 -0.56
C GLN A 311 7.54 25.35 0.01
N LYS A 312 7.58 24.19 0.70
CA LYS A 312 8.82 23.62 1.25
C LYS A 312 9.85 23.29 0.16
N ILE A 313 9.41 22.67 -0.93
CA ILE A 313 10.29 22.34 -2.07
C ILE A 313 10.80 23.63 -2.75
N SER A 314 9.95 24.64 -2.92
CA SER A 314 10.35 25.91 -3.54
C SER A 314 11.38 26.66 -2.70
N ALA A 315 11.19 26.70 -1.37
CA ALA A 315 12.16 27.29 -0.44
C ALA A 315 13.51 26.53 -0.44
N LEU A 316 13.47 25.19 -0.48
CA LEU A 316 14.65 24.34 -0.60
C LEU A 316 15.44 24.64 -1.88
N LEU A 317 14.77 24.68 -3.03
CA LEU A 317 15.40 24.96 -4.32
C LEU A 317 15.95 26.40 -4.40
N GLN A 318 15.25 27.38 -3.83
CA GLN A 318 15.75 28.75 -3.72
C GLN A 318 17.01 28.83 -2.83
N TYR A 319 17.00 28.17 -1.68
CA TYR A 319 18.15 28.10 -0.78
C TYR A 319 19.37 27.42 -1.43
N ALA A 320 19.14 26.31 -2.14
CA ALA A 320 20.17 25.61 -2.90
C ALA A 320 20.75 26.47 -4.03
N ARG A 321 19.90 27.20 -4.77
CA ARG A 321 20.31 28.13 -5.83
C ARG A 321 21.20 29.26 -5.31
N ILE A 322 20.86 29.85 -4.15
CA ILE A 322 21.68 30.88 -3.49
C ILE A 322 23.01 30.29 -2.97
N SER A 323 23.01 29.03 -2.53
CA SER A 323 24.21 28.33 -2.05
C SER A 323 25.20 27.96 -3.17
N GLY A 324 24.82 28.11 -4.44
CA GLY A 324 25.68 27.92 -5.61
C GLY A 324 25.27 26.77 -6.52
N GLN A 325 25.72 26.81 -7.78
CA GLN A 325 25.21 25.93 -8.85
C GLN A 325 25.36 24.42 -8.53
N LYS A 326 26.47 23.98 -7.93
CA LYS A 326 26.66 22.58 -7.53
C LYS A 326 25.57 22.10 -6.54
N PHE A 327 25.15 22.96 -5.61
CA PHE A 327 24.07 22.65 -4.67
C PHE A 327 22.69 22.72 -5.32
N ASN A 328 22.49 23.64 -6.28
CA ASN A 328 21.27 23.70 -7.09
C ASN A 328 21.06 22.37 -7.86
N ASP A 329 22.07 21.90 -8.58
CA ASP A 329 22.01 20.62 -9.30
C ASP A 329 21.77 19.42 -8.36
N PHE A 330 22.44 19.39 -7.20
CA PHE A 330 22.19 18.38 -6.16
C PHE A 330 20.75 18.42 -5.64
N ALA A 331 20.20 19.61 -5.38
CA ALA A 331 18.86 19.79 -4.86
C ALA A 331 17.77 19.44 -5.90
N LEU A 332 17.97 19.80 -7.17
CA LEU A 332 17.10 19.39 -8.28
C LEU A 332 17.08 17.86 -8.40
N ASN A 333 18.24 17.20 -8.38
CA ASN A 333 18.36 15.74 -8.43
C ASN A 333 17.71 15.07 -7.21
N LEU A 334 17.93 15.60 -6.00
CA LEU A 334 17.32 15.11 -4.75
C LEU A 334 15.79 15.22 -4.75
N VAL A 335 15.25 16.38 -5.13
CA VAL A 335 13.80 16.62 -5.19
C VAL A 335 13.17 15.74 -6.27
N ALA A 336 13.76 15.68 -7.47
CA ALA A 336 13.26 14.83 -8.55
C ALA A 336 13.29 13.35 -8.13
N SER A 337 14.39 12.85 -7.58
CA SER A 337 14.51 11.48 -7.05
C SER A 337 13.44 11.15 -6.02
N ASN A 338 13.16 12.05 -5.08
CA ASN A 338 12.16 11.81 -4.03
C ASN A 338 10.72 11.86 -4.55
N LEU A 339 10.38 12.81 -5.43
CA LEU A 339 9.06 12.84 -6.08
C LEU A 339 8.83 11.61 -6.98
N ILE A 340 9.88 11.11 -7.62
CA ILE A 340 9.84 9.91 -8.47
C ILE A 340 9.71 8.63 -7.64
N LYS A 341 10.25 8.56 -6.42
CA LYS A 341 9.97 7.47 -5.47
C LYS A 341 8.49 7.44 -5.07
N GLN A 342 7.87 8.61 -4.83
CA GLN A 342 6.42 8.69 -4.59
C GLN A 342 5.63 8.19 -5.81
N ALA A 343 6.04 8.58 -7.03
CA ALA A 343 5.41 8.10 -8.26
C ALA A 343 5.51 6.58 -8.45
N ARG A 344 6.67 5.98 -8.16
CA ARG A 344 6.85 4.51 -8.18
C ARG A 344 6.03 3.80 -7.09
N GLY A 345 5.81 4.45 -5.95
CA GLY A 345 5.04 3.93 -4.82
C GLY A 345 3.51 4.09 -4.92
N ALA A 346 2.99 4.69 -6.00
CA ALA A 346 1.55 4.90 -6.17
C ALA A 346 0.79 3.57 -6.20
N SER A 347 -0.22 3.44 -5.34
CA SER A 347 -1.03 2.23 -5.20
C SER A 347 -2.09 2.07 -6.30
N ASP A 348 -2.66 3.20 -6.74
CA ASP A 348 -3.62 3.32 -7.83
C ASP A 348 -3.46 4.68 -8.57
N TYR A 349 -4.27 4.90 -9.62
CA TYR A 349 -4.22 6.13 -10.41
C TYR A 349 -4.70 7.38 -9.64
N ARG A 350 -5.51 7.23 -8.57
CA ARG A 350 -6.04 8.36 -7.80
C ARG A 350 -4.96 8.97 -6.92
N ALA A 351 -4.10 8.12 -6.34
CA ALA A 351 -2.88 8.52 -5.64
C ALA A 351 -1.90 9.31 -6.52
N CYS A 352 -1.97 9.16 -7.85
CA CYS A 352 -1.11 9.89 -8.79
C CYS A 352 -1.41 11.40 -8.85
N PHE A 353 -2.66 11.83 -8.60
CA PHE A 353 -3.05 13.23 -8.71
C PHE A 353 -2.36 14.17 -7.71
N PRO A 354 -2.34 13.94 -6.38
CA PRO A 354 -1.63 14.84 -5.46
C PRO A 354 -0.11 14.90 -5.74
N ILE A 355 0.50 13.79 -6.17
CA ILE A 355 1.91 13.76 -6.63
C ILE A 355 2.07 14.66 -7.86
N ALA A 356 1.18 14.53 -8.84
CA ALA A 356 1.19 15.31 -10.07
C ALA A 356 0.97 16.81 -9.84
N TYR A 357 0.11 17.19 -8.89
CA TYR A 357 -0.02 18.58 -8.46
C TYR A 357 1.30 19.13 -7.90
N VAL A 358 1.94 18.42 -6.98
CA VAL A 358 3.24 18.86 -6.43
C VAL A 358 4.29 19.00 -7.53
N MET A 359 4.45 18.00 -8.39
CA MET A 359 5.37 18.06 -9.53
C MET A 359 5.07 19.26 -10.44
N THR A 360 3.80 19.46 -10.83
CA THR A 360 3.39 20.54 -11.74
C THR A 360 3.71 21.92 -11.19
N MET A 361 3.36 22.21 -9.93
CA MET A 361 3.59 23.52 -9.33
C MET A 361 5.08 23.79 -9.05
N CYS A 362 5.84 22.74 -8.72
CA CYS A 362 7.30 22.84 -8.56
C CYS A 362 7.99 23.14 -9.91
N CYS A 363 7.59 22.48 -11.00
CA CYS A 363 8.12 22.74 -12.35
C CYS A 363 7.75 24.13 -12.89
N VAL A 364 6.54 24.62 -12.62
CA VAL A 364 6.13 26.00 -12.99
C VAL A 364 6.93 27.05 -12.22
N SER A 365 7.34 26.75 -10.98
CA SER A 365 8.16 27.65 -10.15
C SER A 365 9.67 27.52 -10.41
N ASN A 366 10.15 26.34 -10.82
CA ASN A 366 11.56 26.04 -11.08
C ASN A 366 11.65 25.19 -12.35
N THR A 367 11.82 25.85 -13.50
CA THR A 367 11.69 25.20 -14.82
C THR A 367 12.78 24.16 -15.06
N GLU A 368 13.97 24.30 -14.45
CA GLU A 368 15.07 23.34 -14.58
C GLU A 368 14.72 21.95 -13.99
N LEU A 369 13.81 21.89 -13.01
CA LEU A 369 13.33 20.64 -12.43
C LEU A 369 12.60 19.76 -13.45
N THR A 370 11.99 20.37 -14.48
CA THR A 370 11.20 19.68 -15.51
C THR A 370 12.04 18.65 -16.26
N ASP A 371 13.22 19.04 -16.74
CA ASP A 371 14.07 18.13 -17.52
C ASP A 371 14.64 17.00 -16.66
N VAL A 372 14.93 17.27 -15.38
CA VAL A 372 15.41 16.25 -14.42
C VAL A 372 14.31 15.24 -14.11
N LEU A 373 13.08 15.70 -13.84
CA LEU A 373 11.93 14.82 -13.65
C LEU A 373 11.62 13.99 -14.90
N LEU A 374 11.61 14.60 -16.09
CA LEU A 374 11.38 13.88 -17.34
C LEU A 374 12.48 12.84 -17.62
N ALA A 375 13.75 13.14 -17.34
CA ALA A 375 14.82 12.16 -17.40
C ALA A 375 14.58 10.96 -16.46
N TYR A 376 14.09 11.19 -15.24
CA TYR A 376 13.72 10.12 -14.33
C TYR A 376 12.50 9.31 -14.81
N PHE A 377 11.47 9.95 -15.38
CA PHE A 377 10.33 9.25 -16.00
C PHE A 377 10.81 8.34 -17.15
N HIS A 378 11.70 8.84 -18.00
CA HIS A 378 12.33 8.06 -19.07
C HIS A 378 13.19 6.90 -18.55
N LYS A 379 13.91 7.09 -17.43
CA LYS A 379 14.74 6.07 -16.78
C LYS A 379 13.92 4.97 -16.08
N LEU A 380 12.73 5.30 -15.55
CA LEU A 380 11.83 4.33 -14.91
C LEU A 380 10.90 3.60 -15.89
N CYS A 381 10.41 4.27 -16.93
CA CYS A 381 9.45 3.73 -17.87
C CYS A 381 9.83 4.12 -19.29
N VAL A 382 10.43 3.18 -20.02
CA VAL A 382 10.95 3.39 -21.38
C VAL A 382 9.86 3.88 -22.34
N PHE A 383 8.59 3.47 -22.13
CA PHE A 383 7.44 3.84 -22.97
C PHE A 383 6.99 5.31 -22.82
N THR A 384 7.55 6.06 -21.87
CA THR A 384 7.44 7.53 -21.86
C THR A 384 8.24 8.18 -23.01
N ILE A 385 9.16 7.42 -23.62
CA ILE A 385 9.71 7.69 -24.96
C ILE A 385 8.95 6.75 -25.93
N PRO A 386 7.93 7.24 -26.67
CA PRO A 386 7.13 6.40 -27.55
C PRO A 386 7.93 6.01 -28.81
N THR A 387 8.63 4.88 -28.74
CA THR A 387 9.44 4.31 -29.82
C THR A 387 9.61 2.81 -29.57
N THR A 388 9.46 1.98 -30.60
CA THR A 388 9.57 0.53 -30.47
C THR A 388 11.02 0.10 -30.24
N ILE A 389 11.34 -0.38 -29.02
CA ILE A 389 12.61 -1.06 -28.74
C ILE A 389 12.54 -2.47 -29.35
N GLN A 390 13.42 -2.76 -30.32
CA GLN A 390 13.48 -4.07 -30.98
C GLN A 390 14.61 -4.93 -30.40
N LYS A 391 14.31 -6.21 -30.16
CA LYS A 391 15.30 -7.22 -29.78
C LYS A 391 16.34 -7.38 -30.90
N GLN A 392 17.63 -7.25 -30.57
CA GLN A 392 18.70 -7.54 -31.53
C GLN A 392 18.84 -9.06 -31.74
N LYS A 393 19.36 -9.47 -32.91
CA LYS A 393 19.46 -10.90 -33.27
C LYS A 393 20.19 -11.71 -32.19
N ASP A 394 21.36 -11.21 -31.78
CA ASP A 394 22.29 -11.90 -30.88
C ASP A 394 22.03 -11.61 -29.38
N GLN A 395 21.09 -10.72 -29.08
CA GLN A 395 20.70 -10.39 -27.70
C GLN A 395 19.91 -11.53 -27.07
N SER A 396 20.18 -11.88 -25.81
CA SER A 396 19.36 -12.86 -25.08
C SER A 396 17.97 -12.31 -24.73
N ILE A 397 17.03 -13.19 -24.37
CA ILE A 397 15.69 -12.77 -23.91
C ILE A 397 15.80 -11.95 -22.61
N VAL A 398 16.69 -12.34 -21.70
CA VAL A 398 16.92 -11.66 -20.41
C VAL A 398 17.48 -10.25 -20.61
N GLU A 399 18.49 -10.08 -21.47
CA GLU A 399 19.03 -8.74 -21.81
C GLU A 399 17.99 -7.88 -22.51
N TYR A 400 17.12 -8.46 -23.34
CA TYR A 400 16.03 -7.73 -23.98
C TYR A 400 14.96 -7.28 -22.97
N LYS A 401 14.56 -8.14 -22.03
CA LYS A 401 13.68 -7.76 -20.91
C LYS A 401 14.30 -6.64 -20.07
N ARG A 402 15.58 -6.75 -19.70
CA ARG A 402 16.32 -5.68 -18.99
C ARG A 402 16.36 -4.37 -19.80
N ALA A 403 16.54 -4.43 -21.12
CA ALA A 403 16.48 -3.25 -22.00
C ALA A 403 15.08 -2.62 -22.14
N LEU A 404 14.01 -3.42 -21.96
CA LEU A 404 12.64 -2.90 -21.79
C LEU A 404 12.38 -2.33 -20.38
N GLY A 405 13.33 -2.49 -19.45
CA GLY A 405 13.25 -1.97 -18.10
C GLY A 405 12.67 -2.94 -17.07
N PHE A 406 12.66 -4.25 -17.33
CA PHE A 406 12.41 -5.26 -16.27
C PHE A 406 13.53 -5.22 -15.23
N GLU A 407 13.13 -5.17 -13.96
CA GLU A 407 14.01 -5.24 -12.79
C GLU A 407 14.14 -6.70 -12.29
N GLU A 408 15.13 -6.97 -11.45
CA GLU A 408 15.28 -8.28 -10.79
C GLU A 408 14.18 -8.46 -9.75
N ALA A 409 13.67 -9.69 -9.60
CA ALA A 409 12.56 -9.97 -8.70
C ALA A 409 12.94 -9.76 -7.24
N VAL A 410 12.01 -9.24 -6.43
CA VAL A 410 12.21 -9.01 -5.00
C VAL A 410 11.26 -9.90 -4.20
N GLY A 411 11.78 -11.02 -3.70
CA GLY A 411 10.99 -12.05 -3.01
C GLY A 411 10.52 -13.15 -3.97
N GLU A 412 9.32 -13.69 -3.74
CA GLU A 412 8.79 -14.85 -4.47
C GLU A 412 8.19 -14.52 -5.86
N SER A 413 8.19 -13.24 -6.29
CA SER A 413 7.52 -12.77 -7.51
C SER A 413 8.37 -12.86 -8.80
N SER A 414 9.25 -13.85 -8.89
CA SER A 414 10.14 -14.06 -10.04
C SER A 414 9.49 -14.79 -11.21
N ASP A 415 9.80 -14.37 -12.43
CA ASP A 415 9.65 -15.20 -13.63
C ASP A 415 10.78 -16.25 -13.77
N ALA A 416 10.73 -17.06 -14.83
CA ALA A 416 11.72 -18.12 -15.07
C ALA A 416 13.16 -17.62 -15.33
N ASP A 417 13.34 -16.32 -15.61
CA ASP A 417 14.64 -15.68 -15.84
C ASP A 417 15.17 -14.95 -14.58
N GLY A 418 14.44 -15.02 -13.45
CA GLY A 418 14.77 -14.30 -12.21
C GLY A 418 14.38 -12.81 -12.22
N LEU A 419 13.60 -12.38 -13.22
CA LEU A 419 13.12 -11.00 -13.35
C LEU A 419 11.73 -10.84 -12.74
N GLU A 420 11.30 -9.60 -12.47
CA GLU A 420 9.97 -9.33 -11.92
C GLU A 420 8.85 -9.89 -12.83
N HIS A 421 7.81 -10.48 -12.24
CA HIS A 421 6.70 -11.02 -13.02
C HIS A 421 5.99 -9.94 -13.84
N VAL A 422 5.49 -10.29 -15.03
CA VAL A 422 4.89 -9.35 -16.01
C VAL A 422 3.76 -8.49 -15.43
N THR A 423 3.04 -8.97 -14.41
CA THR A 423 2.00 -8.20 -13.70
C THR A 423 2.58 -7.08 -12.83
N GLU A 424 3.72 -7.30 -12.18
CA GLU A 424 4.39 -6.30 -11.34
C GLU A 424 5.07 -5.25 -12.23
N TYR A 425 5.76 -5.71 -13.28
CA TYR A 425 6.30 -4.87 -14.34
C TYR A 425 5.22 -3.97 -14.96
N SER A 426 4.10 -4.56 -15.39
CA SER A 426 3.00 -3.82 -16.01
C SER A 426 2.39 -2.79 -15.05
N LYS A 427 2.18 -3.15 -13.78
CA LYS A 427 1.74 -2.22 -12.73
C LYS A 427 2.74 -1.07 -12.52
N ARG A 428 4.04 -1.35 -12.44
CA ARG A 428 5.10 -0.34 -12.26
C ARG A 428 5.13 0.63 -13.44
N MET A 429 5.13 0.11 -14.67
CA MET A 429 5.12 0.90 -15.91
C MET A 429 3.87 1.78 -16.04
N THR A 430 2.69 1.22 -15.76
CA THR A 430 1.41 1.95 -15.83
C THR A 430 1.29 3.00 -14.74
N MET A 431 1.68 2.75 -13.49
CA MET A 431 1.63 3.79 -12.44
C MET A 431 2.61 4.95 -12.73
N VAL A 432 3.81 4.67 -13.24
CA VAL A 432 4.74 5.74 -13.69
C VAL A 432 4.14 6.55 -14.86
N ALA A 433 3.49 5.88 -15.81
CA ALA A 433 2.77 6.54 -16.90
C ALA A 433 1.55 7.35 -16.42
N ALA A 434 0.81 6.86 -15.42
CA ALA A 434 -0.32 7.54 -14.80
C ALA A 434 0.12 8.86 -14.15
N VAL A 435 1.22 8.86 -13.39
CA VAL A 435 1.74 10.11 -12.80
C VAL A 435 2.16 11.10 -13.89
N LEU A 436 2.82 10.66 -14.96
CA LEU A 436 3.20 11.56 -16.06
C LEU A 436 1.97 12.13 -16.79
N ALA A 437 0.98 11.30 -17.10
CA ALA A 437 -0.29 11.73 -17.70
C ALA A 437 -1.05 12.71 -16.78
N ALA A 438 -1.05 12.45 -15.47
CA ALA A 438 -1.62 13.36 -14.47
C ALA A 438 -0.87 14.70 -14.45
N VAL A 439 0.46 14.72 -14.45
CA VAL A 439 1.27 15.96 -14.55
C VAL A 439 0.94 16.74 -15.83
N MET A 440 0.77 16.05 -16.95
CA MET A 440 0.43 16.69 -18.22
C MET A 440 -1.00 17.24 -18.29
N GLN A 441 -1.96 16.66 -17.57
CA GLN A 441 -3.35 17.14 -17.53
C GLN A 441 -3.66 18.13 -16.37
N THR A 442 -2.90 18.08 -15.27
CA THR A 442 -3.04 19.02 -14.15
C THR A 442 -2.82 20.46 -14.61
N ARG A 443 -3.77 21.34 -14.28
CA ARG A 443 -3.68 22.79 -14.54
C ARG A 443 -2.96 23.48 -13.37
N PRO A 444 -2.01 24.41 -13.62
CA PRO A 444 -1.39 25.20 -12.55
C PRO A 444 -2.41 26.06 -11.79
N TRP A 445 -2.11 26.43 -10.54
CA TRP A 445 -3.02 27.26 -9.71
C TRP A 445 -3.21 28.66 -10.29
N GLU A 446 -2.11 29.25 -10.75
CA GLU A 446 -2.12 30.50 -11.51
C GLU A 446 -2.24 30.21 -13.01
N LYS A 447 -2.69 31.18 -13.81
CA LYS A 447 -2.74 31.07 -15.29
C LYS A 447 -1.35 31.17 -15.96
N ARG A 448 -0.32 30.56 -15.37
CA ARG A 448 1.03 30.44 -15.95
C ARG A 448 1.08 29.28 -16.94
N SER A 449 1.88 29.44 -17.99
CA SER A 449 2.17 28.33 -18.91
C SER A 449 2.99 27.24 -18.22
N LYS A 450 2.71 25.97 -18.51
CA LYS A 450 3.56 24.85 -18.06
C LYS A 450 4.81 24.74 -18.93
N PRO A 451 5.97 24.37 -18.37
CA PRO A 451 7.17 24.03 -19.15
C PRO A 451 6.91 22.98 -20.23
N LYS A 452 7.66 23.07 -21.34
CA LYS A 452 7.60 22.10 -22.45
C LYS A 452 8.04 20.71 -21.99
N GLY A 453 7.33 19.68 -22.43
CA GLY A 453 7.49 18.29 -22.01
C GLY A 453 6.51 17.85 -20.93
N ILE A 454 5.78 18.78 -20.29
CA ILE A 454 4.71 18.50 -19.31
C ILE A 454 3.40 19.25 -19.62
N GLN A 455 3.21 19.69 -20.87
CA GLN A 455 1.97 20.31 -21.32
C GLN A 455 0.95 19.24 -21.76
N LEU A 456 -0.33 19.61 -21.85
CA LEU A 456 -1.37 18.72 -22.37
C LEU A 456 -1.11 18.33 -23.85
N GLY A 457 -0.47 19.22 -24.62
CA GLY A 457 0.01 18.94 -25.97
C GLY A 457 1.16 17.93 -26.05
N ASP A 458 2.00 17.85 -25.00
CA ASP A 458 3.01 16.79 -24.91
C ASP A 458 2.35 15.43 -24.66
N CYS A 459 1.25 15.38 -23.89
CA CYS A 459 0.45 14.17 -23.68
C CYS A 459 -0.26 13.72 -24.97
N TRP A 460 -0.88 14.66 -25.70
CA TRP A 460 -1.42 14.39 -27.03
C TRP A 460 -0.36 13.81 -27.97
N ALA A 461 0.82 14.44 -28.04
CA ALA A 461 1.91 13.99 -28.89
C ALA A 461 2.50 12.63 -28.43
N TRP A 462 2.47 12.32 -27.13
CA TRP A 462 2.87 11.02 -26.60
C TRP A 462 1.88 9.93 -27.01
N LEU A 463 0.58 10.14 -26.75
CA LEU A 463 -0.50 9.22 -27.13
C LEU A 463 -0.54 8.98 -28.64
N ALA A 464 -0.45 10.04 -29.44
CA ALA A 464 -0.44 9.95 -30.91
C ALA A 464 0.76 9.14 -31.43
N ARG A 465 1.95 9.27 -30.83
CA ARG A 465 3.12 8.44 -31.20
C ARG A 465 2.93 6.99 -30.79
N LEU A 466 2.38 6.70 -29.60
CA LEU A 466 2.11 5.33 -29.14
C LEU A 466 1.17 4.57 -30.08
N VAL A 467 0.15 5.22 -30.64
CA VAL A 467 -0.81 4.58 -31.57
C VAL A 467 -0.34 4.56 -33.02
N ASN A 468 0.71 5.32 -33.37
CA ASN A 468 1.31 5.28 -34.71
C ASN A 468 2.44 4.24 -34.82
N GLU A 469 2.99 3.77 -33.70
CA GLU A 469 3.98 2.70 -33.64
C GLU A 469 3.32 1.30 -33.69
N PRO A 470 4.02 0.25 -34.18
CA PRO A 470 3.53 -1.12 -34.13
C PRO A 470 3.19 -1.57 -32.69
N PRO A 471 1.97 -2.07 -32.42
CA PRO A 471 1.57 -2.43 -31.05
C PRO A 471 2.44 -3.53 -30.44
N HIS A 472 3.02 -3.24 -29.28
CA HIS A 472 3.82 -4.14 -28.45
C HIS A 472 3.10 -4.41 -27.10
N LEU A 473 3.68 -5.29 -26.28
CA LEU A 473 3.16 -5.73 -24.97
C LEU A 473 2.51 -4.62 -24.12
N MET A 474 3.16 -3.47 -24.04
CA MET A 474 2.76 -2.35 -23.18
C MET A 474 1.98 -1.24 -23.89
N THR A 475 1.78 -1.31 -25.21
CA THR A 475 1.00 -0.28 -25.94
C THR A 475 -0.43 -0.20 -25.40
N GLY A 476 -1.13 -1.34 -25.27
CA GLY A 476 -2.47 -1.39 -24.71
C GLY A 476 -2.57 -0.82 -23.30
N PRO A 477 -1.82 -1.36 -22.30
CA PRO A 477 -1.85 -0.86 -20.92
C PRO A 477 -1.50 0.63 -20.78
N ILE A 478 -0.51 1.14 -21.52
CA ILE A 478 -0.10 2.55 -21.45
C ILE A 478 -1.14 3.47 -22.12
N VAL A 479 -1.68 3.08 -23.28
CA VAL A 479 -2.78 3.82 -23.92
C VAL A 479 -4.01 3.89 -23.01
N LEU A 480 -4.41 2.76 -22.42
CA LEU A 480 -5.52 2.70 -21.45
C LEU A 480 -5.27 3.67 -20.28
N THR A 481 -4.09 3.59 -19.66
CA THR A 481 -3.69 4.45 -18.54
C THR A 481 -3.78 5.95 -18.90
N ILE A 482 -3.30 6.35 -20.08
CA ILE A 482 -3.37 7.75 -20.53
C ILE A 482 -4.83 8.20 -20.72
N LEU A 483 -5.69 7.33 -21.23
CA LEU A 483 -7.11 7.65 -21.43
C LEU A 483 -7.89 7.73 -20.11
N GLU A 484 -7.63 6.82 -19.17
CA GLU A 484 -8.22 6.87 -17.83
C GLU A 484 -7.80 8.14 -17.07
N VAL A 485 -6.51 8.49 -17.12
CA VAL A 485 -5.96 9.61 -16.31
C VAL A 485 -6.09 10.97 -16.97
N ALA A 486 -5.91 11.08 -18.30
CA ALA A 486 -5.86 12.35 -19.03
C ALA A 486 -6.90 12.47 -20.16
N GLY A 487 -7.63 11.40 -20.49
CA GLY A 487 -8.61 11.38 -21.58
C GLY A 487 -9.70 12.44 -21.46
N TYR A 488 -10.13 12.79 -20.24
CA TYR A 488 -11.06 13.91 -20.00
C TYR A 488 -10.54 15.24 -20.55
N GLU A 489 -9.33 15.67 -20.16
CA GLU A 489 -8.77 16.95 -20.62
C GLU A 489 -8.39 16.91 -22.10
N LEU A 490 -7.88 15.78 -22.59
CA LEU A 490 -7.60 15.61 -24.02
C LEU A 490 -8.89 15.70 -24.86
N CYS A 491 -10.01 15.16 -24.36
CA CYS A 491 -11.31 15.24 -25.02
C CYS A 491 -11.87 16.67 -25.01
N GLU A 492 -11.81 17.38 -23.89
CA GLU A 492 -12.31 18.76 -23.77
C GLU A 492 -11.46 19.76 -24.59
N GLU A 493 -10.14 19.57 -24.68
CA GLU A 493 -9.23 20.43 -25.46
C GLU A 493 -9.33 20.14 -26.97
N TYR A 494 -9.12 18.88 -27.39
CA TYR A 494 -8.95 18.51 -28.81
C TYR A 494 -10.24 18.07 -29.52
N LYS A 495 -11.33 17.83 -28.78
CA LYS A 495 -12.72 17.67 -29.27
C LYS A 495 -12.82 16.73 -30.49
N SER A 496 -13.04 17.29 -31.68
CA SER A 496 -13.21 16.52 -32.92
C SER A 496 -11.96 15.77 -33.37
N GLN A 497 -10.75 16.22 -33.03
CA GLN A 497 -9.53 15.48 -33.34
C GLN A 497 -9.36 14.29 -32.39
N PHE A 498 -9.70 14.47 -31.11
CA PHE A 498 -9.69 13.38 -30.13
C PHE A 498 -10.68 12.27 -30.50
N ARG A 499 -11.86 12.60 -31.05
CA ARG A 499 -12.78 11.60 -31.63
C ARG A 499 -12.15 10.75 -32.74
N LYS A 500 -11.41 11.36 -33.66
CA LYS A 500 -10.67 10.62 -34.70
C LYS A 500 -9.61 9.70 -34.10
N LEU A 501 -8.94 10.15 -33.04
CA LEU A 501 -7.98 9.33 -32.30
C LEU A 501 -8.65 8.13 -31.62
N MET A 502 -9.85 8.29 -31.04
CA MET A 502 -10.61 7.17 -30.46
C MET A 502 -11.03 6.17 -31.53
N ALA A 503 -11.52 6.64 -32.68
CA ALA A 503 -11.84 5.78 -33.82
C ALA A 503 -10.61 5.05 -34.38
N LEU A 504 -9.43 5.69 -34.39
CA LEU A 504 -8.16 5.05 -34.76
C LEU A 504 -7.78 3.93 -33.79
N ILE A 505 -7.91 4.17 -32.48
CA ILE A 505 -7.62 3.16 -31.45
C ILE A 505 -8.55 1.95 -31.61
N GLU A 506 -9.86 2.19 -31.77
CA GLU A 506 -10.85 1.14 -31.97
C GLU A 506 -10.61 0.32 -33.25
N THR A 507 -10.33 0.98 -34.37
CA THR A 507 -10.27 0.32 -35.69
C THR A 507 -8.89 -0.26 -36.04
N GLN A 508 -7.81 0.27 -35.47
CA GLN A 508 -6.43 -0.13 -35.83
C GLN A 508 -5.59 -0.64 -34.65
N ILE A 509 -5.89 -0.25 -33.41
CA ILE A 509 -5.07 -0.65 -32.25
C ILE A 509 -5.67 -1.88 -31.56
N CYS A 510 -6.93 -1.86 -31.15
CA CYS A 510 -7.59 -3.02 -30.52
C CYS A 510 -7.49 -4.30 -31.36
N PRO A 511 -7.74 -4.29 -32.70
CA PRO A 511 -7.66 -5.49 -33.53
C PRO A 511 -6.23 -6.00 -33.77
N ASN A 512 -5.20 -5.18 -33.52
CA ASN A 512 -3.80 -5.59 -33.66
C ASN A 512 -3.18 -6.01 -32.31
N LEU A 513 -3.65 -5.45 -31.20
CA LEU A 513 -3.35 -5.95 -29.85
C LEU A 513 -3.93 -7.37 -29.64
N SER A 514 -5.16 -7.64 -30.08
CA SER A 514 -5.81 -8.95 -29.93
C SER A 514 -5.14 -10.06 -30.76
N LYS A 515 -4.62 -9.76 -31.96
CA LYS A 515 -3.85 -10.73 -32.76
C LYS A 515 -2.57 -11.19 -32.06
N ASN A 516 -1.98 -10.32 -31.23
CA ASN A 516 -0.76 -10.60 -30.47
C ASN A 516 -1.03 -11.17 -29.06
N ALA A 517 -2.17 -11.86 -28.88
CA ALA A 517 -2.70 -12.33 -27.58
C ALA A 517 -1.74 -13.16 -26.71
N LYS A 518 -0.73 -13.83 -27.31
CA LYS A 518 0.32 -14.57 -26.56
C LYS A 518 1.14 -13.69 -25.60
N SER A 519 0.97 -12.36 -25.63
CA SER A 519 1.66 -11.39 -24.78
C SER A 519 0.89 -10.93 -23.53
N GLY A 520 -0.40 -11.26 -23.37
CA GLY A 520 -1.23 -10.67 -22.30
C GLY A 520 -1.84 -9.30 -22.65
N ALA A 521 -1.56 -8.76 -23.84
CA ALA A 521 -2.22 -7.57 -24.39
C ALA A 521 -3.77 -7.70 -24.52
N ALA A 522 -4.30 -8.93 -24.49
CA ALA A 522 -5.73 -9.21 -24.62
C ALA A 522 -6.58 -8.58 -23.50
N ASN A 523 -6.09 -8.55 -22.25
CA ASN A 523 -6.81 -7.92 -21.14
C ASN A 523 -6.94 -6.40 -21.37
N ALA A 524 -5.82 -5.74 -21.70
CA ALA A 524 -5.83 -4.32 -22.04
C ALA A 524 -6.70 -4.00 -23.27
N THR A 525 -6.80 -4.93 -24.23
CA THR A 525 -7.72 -4.79 -25.38
C THR A 525 -9.17 -4.77 -24.92
N GLY A 526 -9.61 -5.75 -24.12
CA GLY A 526 -10.97 -5.79 -23.58
C GLY A 526 -11.31 -4.57 -22.72
N GLN A 527 -10.37 -4.10 -21.90
CA GLN A 527 -10.53 -2.88 -21.11
C GLN A 527 -10.64 -1.62 -22.00
N LEU A 528 -9.84 -1.51 -23.06
CA LEU A 528 -9.94 -0.42 -24.04
C LEU A 528 -11.28 -0.46 -24.80
N GLU A 529 -11.75 -1.63 -25.22
CA GLU A 529 -13.05 -1.82 -25.87
C GLU A 529 -14.22 -1.44 -24.93
N THR A 530 -14.14 -1.81 -23.64
CA THR A 530 -15.08 -1.37 -22.62
C THR A 530 -15.08 0.15 -22.45
N LEU A 531 -13.90 0.78 -22.34
CA LEU A 531 -13.76 2.23 -22.19
C LEU A 531 -14.28 2.99 -23.43
N LEU A 532 -14.00 2.49 -24.64
CA LEU A 532 -14.52 3.04 -25.90
C LEU A 532 -16.04 2.90 -26.00
N SER A 533 -16.60 1.78 -25.51
CA SER A 533 -18.06 1.56 -25.44
C SER A 533 -18.73 2.54 -24.48
N GLN A 534 -18.14 2.75 -23.29
CA GLN A 534 -18.59 3.76 -22.32
C GLN A 534 -18.50 5.18 -22.89
N TYR A 535 -17.41 5.52 -23.57
CA TYR A 535 -17.22 6.80 -24.24
C TYR A 535 -18.31 7.10 -25.28
N LYS A 536 -18.66 6.11 -26.12
CA LYS A 536 -19.76 6.21 -27.09
C LYS A 536 -21.12 6.37 -26.40
N ALA A 537 -21.42 5.54 -25.40
CA ALA A 537 -22.65 5.63 -24.62
C ALA A 537 -22.82 7.01 -23.96
N ASN A 538 -21.73 7.59 -23.48
CA ASN A 538 -21.69 8.94 -22.88
C ASN A 538 -21.59 10.08 -23.93
N ARG A 539 -22.15 9.88 -25.14
CA ARG A 539 -22.21 10.88 -26.23
C ARG A 539 -20.84 11.47 -26.58
N GLU A 540 -19.83 10.61 -26.71
CA GLU A 540 -18.45 10.97 -27.07
C GLU A 540 -17.79 11.91 -26.05
N ARG A 541 -18.11 11.75 -24.76
CA ARG A 541 -17.46 12.44 -23.64
C ARG A 541 -16.78 11.47 -22.68
N PHE A 542 -15.56 11.79 -22.26
CA PHE A 542 -14.92 11.11 -21.14
C PHE A 542 -15.54 11.57 -19.82
N MET A 543 -15.61 10.67 -18.84
CA MET A 543 -15.89 11.05 -17.45
C MET A 543 -14.66 11.72 -16.84
N GLU A 544 -14.86 12.64 -15.90
CA GLU A 544 -13.75 13.25 -15.18
C GLU A 544 -13.14 12.22 -14.21
N PRO A 545 -11.81 11.96 -14.24
CA PRO A 545 -11.21 10.93 -13.41
C PRO A 545 -11.31 11.22 -11.91
N GLU A 546 -11.53 10.16 -11.13
CA GLU A 546 -11.63 10.25 -9.67
C GLU A 546 -10.31 10.75 -9.05
N GLY A 547 -10.39 11.57 -8.02
CA GLY A 547 -9.21 12.17 -7.37
C GLY A 547 -8.56 13.33 -8.14
N ARG A 548 -8.93 13.57 -9.40
CA ARG A 548 -8.39 14.67 -10.22
C ARG A 548 -8.55 16.04 -9.57
N LYS A 549 -9.75 16.34 -9.07
CA LYS A 549 -10.03 17.55 -8.27
C LYS A 549 -9.80 17.20 -6.81
N LEU A 550 -8.65 17.62 -6.27
CA LEU A 550 -8.33 17.50 -4.85
C LEU A 550 -9.39 18.22 -4.01
N LYS A 551 -9.82 17.59 -2.93
CA LYS A 551 -10.76 18.16 -1.95
C LYS A 551 -10.10 18.14 -0.58
N GLU A 552 -10.41 19.11 0.26
CA GLU A 552 -9.97 19.04 1.65
C GLU A 552 -10.59 17.82 2.32
N THR A 553 -9.77 17.10 3.08
CA THR A 553 -10.22 16.05 4.00
C THR A 553 -10.91 16.74 5.17
N LYS A 554 -12.19 17.08 4.99
CA LYS A 554 -13.08 17.39 6.11
C LYS A 554 -13.23 16.12 6.93
N LEU A 555 -12.81 16.16 8.19
CA LEU A 555 -13.37 15.26 9.20
C LEU A 555 -14.88 15.48 9.16
N THR A 556 -15.65 14.40 9.08
CA THR A 556 -17.10 14.49 9.27
C THR A 556 -17.38 14.46 10.77
N GLU A 557 -18.51 15.01 11.21
CA GLU A 557 -18.91 14.97 12.63
C GLU A 557 -18.91 13.53 13.16
N ARG A 558 -19.19 12.52 12.32
CA ARG A 558 -19.09 11.09 12.66
C ARG A 558 -17.66 10.56 12.85
N ASP A 559 -16.67 11.18 12.22
CA ASP A 559 -15.26 10.85 12.44
C ASP A 559 -14.78 11.46 13.77
N GLU A 560 -15.36 12.59 14.19
CA GLU A 560 -15.11 13.26 15.47
C GLU A 560 -15.82 12.52 16.63
N GLU A 561 -17.12 12.20 16.50
CA GLU A 561 -17.88 11.36 17.45
C GLU A 561 -17.17 10.03 17.76
N ARG A 562 -16.55 9.41 16.74
CA ARG A 562 -15.79 8.17 16.90
C ARG A 562 -14.50 8.32 17.73
N THR A 563 -13.97 9.54 17.83
CA THR A 563 -12.84 9.84 18.73
C THR A 563 -13.29 10.24 20.13
N GLU A 564 -14.45 10.89 20.27
CA GLU A 564 -14.98 11.30 21.57
C GLU A 564 -15.43 10.12 22.46
N ASP A 565 -15.98 9.05 21.86
CA ASP A 565 -16.39 7.83 22.60
C ASP A 565 -15.20 7.00 23.15
N SER A 566 -13.96 7.43 22.88
CA SER A 566 -12.74 6.89 23.52
C SER A 566 -12.22 7.73 24.70
N GLY A 567 -12.93 8.81 25.05
CA GLY A 567 -12.55 9.82 26.04
C GLY A 567 -12.97 9.54 27.48
N SER A 568 -12.89 8.31 27.99
CA SER A 568 -13.17 8.02 29.42
C SER A 568 -11.94 7.55 30.20
N ASN A 569 -11.33 8.53 30.87
CA ASN A 569 -10.58 8.42 32.13
C ASN A 569 -9.32 7.52 32.18
N SER A 570 -8.15 8.12 31.89
CA SER A 570 -6.83 7.58 32.30
C SER A 570 -6.00 8.62 33.06
N ASN A 571 -6.47 8.99 34.26
CA ASN A 571 -5.67 9.78 35.20
C ASN A 571 -4.59 8.91 35.88
N TRP A 572 -3.49 8.62 35.17
CA TRP A 572 -2.31 7.97 35.74
C TRP A 572 -1.17 8.95 35.98
N ASN A 573 -1.01 9.27 37.26
CA ASN A 573 0.03 10.09 37.86
C ASN A 573 1.43 9.59 37.44
N ARG A 574 2.25 10.44 36.81
CA ARG A 574 3.63 10.11 36.41
C ARG A 574 4.63 11.05 37.08
N SER A 575 5.31 10.53 38.09
CA SER A 575 6.33 11.25 38.85
C SER A 575 7.66 11.36 38.09
N ASN A 576 8.37 12.47 38.37
CA ASN A 576 9.78 12.75 38.06
C ASN A 576 10.30 12.65 36.61
N ARG A 577 10.54 13.82 36.01
CA ARG A 577 11.91 14.19 35.61
C ARG A 577 12.17 15.69 35.74
N HIS A 578 13.24 16.04 36.44
CA HIS A 578 13.77 17.41 36.50
C HIS A 578 14.32 17.85 35.13
N GLY A 579 14.13 19.12 34.78
CA GLY A 579 14.66 19.74 33.56
C GLY A 579 14.01 21.10 33.31
N GLY A 580 14.56 22.17 33.87
CA GLY A 580 13.93 23.50 33.87
C GLY A 580 14.00 24.23 32.53
N GLY A 581 12.99 25.06 32.26
CA GLY A 581 12.95 25.96 31.10
C GLY A 581 11.75 26.91 31.15
N ARG A 582 11.99 28.19 31.42
CA ARG A 582 10.95 29.24 31.54
C ARG A 582 10.44 29.67 30.16
N GLY A 583 9.14 29.89 29.99
CA GLY A 583 8.58 30.50 28.76
C GLY A 583 7.09 30.83 28.85
N ARG A 584 6.74 32.08 29.15
CA ARG A 584 5.34 32.58 29.22
C ARG A 584 4.74 32.77 27.82
N GLY A 585 3.42 32.65 27.67
CA GLY A 585 2.77 32.94 26.38
C GLY A 585 1.23 32.85 26.27
N TYR A 586 0.46 33.09 27.35
CA TYR A 586 -1.01 33.18 27.22
C TYR A 586 -1.40 34.48 26.49
N ARG A 587 -2.19 34.37 25.41
CA ARG A 587 -3.00 35.48 24.89
C ARG A 587 -4.39 34.97 24.52
N ARG A 588 -5.39 35.48 25.24
CA ARG A 588 -6.76 35.57 24.72
C ARG A 588 -6.77 36.63 23.63
N TYR A 589 -7.45 36.37 22.52
CA TYR A 589 -8.68 37.07 22.13
C TYR A 589 -9.53 36.11 21.32
#